data_AF-A0A961WV73-F1
#
_entry.id   AF-A0A961WV73-F1
#
_cell.length_a   1.000
_cell.length_b   1.000
_cell.length_c   1.000
_cell.angle_alpha   90.00
_cell.angle_beta   90.00
_cell.angle_gamma   90.00
#
_symmetry.space_group_name_H-M   'P 1'
#
loop_
_entity.id
_entity.type
_entity.pdbx_description
1 polymer ?
#
loop_
_entity_poly.entity_id
_entity_poly.type
_entity_poly.pdbx_seq_one_letter_code
_entity_poly.pdbx_strand_id
1 'polypeptide(L)'
;MRALSFLKWMAGGLAGLFFAAAGVSALDEALPPPLEAPAYSAQVLDRHGALLFAQATEEGRWRFPVSLDGVDDDFLAMLVAFEDKRFFSH
;
A
#
# COMPACT_ATOMS: atom_id res chain seq x y z
N MET A 1 -38.52 33.47 -1.06
CA MET A 1 -38.75 32.01 -0.87
C MET A 1 -37.69 31.13 -1.54
N ARG A 2 -37.27 31.38 -2.78
CA ARG A 2 -36.25 30.57 -3.50
C ARG A 2 -34.83 30.59 -2.90
N ALA A 3 -34.40 31.70 -2.31
CA ALA A 3 -33.07 31.82 -1.69
C ALA A 3 -32.94 31.01 -0.38
N LEU A 4 -34.01 30.94 0.42
CA LEU A 4 -34.03 30.19 1.68
C LEU A 4 -34.04 28.68 1.45
N SER A 5 -34.73 28.21 0.40
CA SER A 5 -34.66 26.82 -0.02
C SER A 5 -33.26 26.47 -0.53
N PHE A 6 -32.63 27.35 -1.34
CA PHE A 6 -31.27 27.15 -1.83
C PHE A 6 -30.24 27.01 -0.70
N LEU A 7 -30.32 27.86 0.33
CA LEU A 7 -29.43 27.79 1.48
C LEU A 7 -29.59 26.49 2.29
N LYS A 8 -30.81 25.95 2.40
CA LYS A 8 -31.07 24.65 3.04
C LYS A 8 -30.42 23.49 2.27
N TRP A 9 -30.51 23.50 0.93
CA TRP A 9 -29.83 22.50 0.10
C TRP A 9 -28.31 22.59 0.24
N MET A 10 -27.75 23.80 0.30
CA MET A 10 -26.31 23.98 0.54
C MET A 10 -25.86 23.46 1.91
N ALA A 11 -26.59 23.81 2.98
CA ALA A 11 -26.27 23.32 4.33
C ALA A 11 -26.36 21.80 4.43
N GLY A 12 -27.39 21.19 3.82
CA GLY A 12 -27.52 19.73 3.75
C GLY A 12 -26.37 19.08 2.97
N GLY A 13 -25.96 19.67 1.84
CA GLY A 13 -24.82 19.20 1.05
C GLY A 13 -23.50 19.27 1.81
N LEU A 14 -23.24 20.37 2.52
CA LEU A 14 -22.04 20.54 3.35
C LEU A 14 -22.02 19.57 4.53
N ALA A 15 -23.14 19.38 5.22
CA ALA A 15 -23.25 18.41 6.30
C ALA A 15 -23.02 16.98 5.78
N GLY A 16 -23.61 16.64 4.63
CA GLY A 16 -23.38 15.35 3.96
C GLY A 16 -21.91 15.11 3.61
N LEU A 17 -21.23 16.12 3.04
CA LEU A 17 -19.80 16.04 2.73
C LEU A 17 -18.95 15.87 3.99
N PHE A 18 -19.27 16.59 5.07
CA PHE A 18 -18.59 16.47 6.35
C PHE A 18 -18.71 15.05 6.92
N PHE A 19 -19.92 14.49 6.97
CA PHE A 19 -20.13 13.13 7.46
C PHE A 19 -19.48 12.07 6.57
N ALA A 20 -19.45 12.27 5.25
CA ALA A 20 -18.74 11.40 4.34
C ALA A 20 -17.22 11.43 4.61
N ALA A 21 -16.62 12.62 4.74
CA ALA A 21 -15.20 12.76 5.03
C ALA A 21 -14.84 12.16 6.40
N ALA A 22 -15.63 12.46 7.44
CA ALA A 22 -15.45 11.88 8.77
C ALA A 22 -15.60 10.36 8.75
N GLY A 23 -16.55 9.83 7.97
CA GLY A 23 -16.75 8.40 7.79
C GLY A 23 -15.56 7.72 7.11
N VAL A 24 -15.00 8.33 6.05
CA VAL A 24 -13.80 7.81 5.37
C VAL A 24 -12.61 7.79 6.34
N SER A 25 -12.37 8.89 7.07
CA SER A 25 -11.27 8.93 8.06
C SER A 25 -11.42 7.89 9.17
N ALA A 26 -12.64 7.72 9.69
CA ALA A 26 -12.90 6.73 10.73
C ALA A 26 -12.72 5.29 10.23
N LEU A 27 -13.08 5.01 8.98
CA LEU A 27 -12.87 3.69 8.37
C LEU A 27 -11.39 3.41 8.11
N ASP A 28 -10.63 4.40 7.64
CA ASP A 28 -9.18 4.28 7.42
C ASP A 28 -8.45 3.93 8.72
N GLU A 29 -8.81 4.59 9.83
CA GLU A 29 -8.24 4.30 11.15
C GLU A 29 -8.69 2.94 11.70
N ALA A 30 -9.95 2.55 11.47
CA ALA A 30 -10.49 1.29 11.97
C ALA A 30 -10.04 0.05 11.18
N LEU A 31 -9.60 0.23 9.94
CA LEU A 31 -9.22 -0.84 9.02
C LEU A 31 -7.80 -0.62 8.46
N PRO A 32 -6.76 -0.57 9.33
CA PRO A 32 -5.40 -0.40 8.84
C PRO A 32 -5.00 -1.59 7.97
N PRO A 33 -4.14 -1.39 6.95
CA PRO A 33 -3.59 -2.51 6.20
C PRO A 33 -2.75 -3.41 7.13
N PRO A 34 -2.66 -4.72 6.84
CA PRO A 34 -1.78 -5.60 7.61
C PRO A 34 -0.32 -5.17 7.39
N LEU A 35 0.32 -4.64 8.44
CA LEU A 35 1.71 -4.15 8.40
C LEU A 35 2.74 -5.22 8.80
N GLU A 36 2.29 -6.40 9.19
CA GLU A 36 3.18 -7.50 9.53
C GLU A 36 3.98 -7.94 8.30
N ALA A 37 5.29 -8.10 8.49
CA ALA A 37 6.15 -8.58 7.42
C ALA A 37 5.69 -10.00 7.01
N PRO A 38 5.49 -10.25 5.70
CA PRO A 38 5.08 -11.57 5.24
C PRO A 38 6.20 -12.58 5.51
N ALA A 39 5.83 -13.85 5.72
CA ALA A 39 6.79 -14.92 5.87
C ALA A 39 7.63 -15.10 4.59
N TYR A 40 8.91 -15.41 4.75
CA TYR A 40 9.79 -15.78 3.64
C TYR A 40 9.69 -17.27 3.33
N SER A 41 10.05 -17.62 2.09
CA SER A 41 10.25 -19.01 1.67
C SER A 41 11.38 -19.66 2.46
N ALA A 42 11.17 -20.91 2.89
CA ALA A 42 12.25 -21.74 3.40
C ALA A 42 13.22 -22.08 2.25
N GLN A 43 14.51 -21.88 2.47
CA GLN A 43 15.56 -22.02 1.45
C GLN A 43 16.58 -23.08 1.85
N VAL A 44 16.98 -23.90 0.87
CA VAL A 44 18.14 -24.79 0.95
C VAL A 44 19.21 -24.21 0.04
N LEU A 45 20.34 -23.84 0.64
CA LEU A 45 21.47 -23.25 -0.07
C LEU A 45 22.63 -24.24 -0.15
N ASP A 46 23.49 -24.10 -1.14
CA ASP A 46 24.76 -24.80 -1.19
C ASP A 46 25.80 -24.15 -0.25
N ARG A 47 27.00 -24.73 -0.18
CA ARG A 47 28.10 -24.22 0.66
C ARG A 47 28.61 -22.83 0.28
N HIS A 48 28.26 -22.35 -0.91
CA HIS A 48 28.63 -21.03 -1.45
C HIS A 48 27.45 -20.04 -1.39
N GLY A 49 26.29 -20.45 -0.85
CA GLY A 49 25.10 -19.64 -0.74
C GLY A 49 24.19 -19.66 -1.99
N ALA A 50 24.49 -20.48 -3.00
CA ALA A 50 23.63 -20.60 -4.17
C ALA A 50 22.35 -21.38 -3.83
N LEU A 51 21.20 -20.90 -4.33
CA LEU A 51 19.92 -21.55 -4.09
C LEU A 51 19.85 -22.93 -4.76
N LEU A 52 19.64 -23.98 -3.96
CA LEU A 52 19.43 -25.34 -4.44
C LEU A 52 17.93 -25.69 -4.51
N PHE A 53 17.18 -25.25 -3.51
CA PHE A 53 15.75 -25.50 -3.41
C PHE A 53 15.06 -24.43 -2.56
N ALA A 54 13.81 -24.12 -2.88
CA ALA A 54 12.96 -23.26 -2.07
C ALA A 54 11.56 -23.85 -1.98
N GLN A 55 10.93 -23.67 -0.83
CA GLN A 55 9.51 -23.96 -0.65
C GLN A 55 8.70 -22.66 -0.70
N ALA A 56 7.54 -22.71 -1.37
CA ALA A 56 6.59 -21.61 -1.31
C ALA A 56 6.11 -21.38 0.15
N THR A 57 5.71 -20.15 0.46
CA THR A 57 5.04 -19.82 1.73
C THR A 57 3.74 -20.61 1.86
N GLU A 58 3.12 -20.58 3.04
CA GLU A 58 1.83 -21.24 3.29
C GLU A 58 0.74 -20.76 2.32
N GLU A 59 0.85 -19.53 1.80
CA GLU A 59 -0.07 -18.98 0.81
C GLU A 59 0.32 -19.30 -0.65
N GLY A 60 1.28 -20.20 -0.87
CA GLY A 60 1.70 -20.65 -2.19
C GLY A 60 2.57 -19.65 -2.96
N ARG A 61 3.15 -18.63 -2.29
CA ARG A 61 3.99 -17.61 -2.94
C ARG A 61 5.47 -17.86 -2.70
N TRP A 62 6.28 -17.49 -3.68
CA TRP A 62 7.73 -17.52 -3.55
C TRP A 62 8.17 -16.15 -3.03
N ARG A 63 8.78 -16.10 -1.85
CA ARG A 63 9.24 -14.85 -1.23
C ARG A 63 10.66 -14.98 -0.76
N PHE A 64 11.56 -14.25 -1.40
CA PHE A 64 12.97 -14.23 -1.07
C PHE A 64 13.34 -12.89 -0.41
N PRO A 65 14.19 -12.90 0.62
CA PRO A 65 14.72 -11.66 1.17
C PRO A 65 15.62 -11.00 0.13
N VAL A 66 15.48 -9.68 -0.04
CA VAL A 66 16.32 -8.86 -0.91
C VAL A 66 16.61 -7.54 -0.23
N SER A 67 17.84 -7.07 -0.34
CA SER A 67 18.28 -5.75 0.09
C SER A 67 18.37 -4.81 -1.12
N LEU A 68 18.32 -3.49 -0.89
CA LEU A 68 18.31 -2.51 -1.99
C LEU A 68 19.54 -2.61 -2.90
N ASP A 69 20.71 -2.96 -2.35
CA ASP A 69 21.95 -3.19 -3.11
C ASP A 69 21.93 -4.46 -3.97
N GLY A 70 20.95 -5.35 -3.74
CA GLY A 70 20.69 -6.54 -4.56
C GLY A 70 19.67 -6.29 -5.68
N VAL A 71 19.21 -5.06 -5.88
CA VAL A 71 18.22 -4.69 -6.90
C VAL A 71 18.88 -3.83 -7.97
N ASP A 72 18.48 -4.02 -9.23
CA ASP A 72 18.94 -3.19 -10.35
C ASP A 72 18.44 -1.74 -10.20
N ASP A 73 19.35 -0.77 -10.30
CA ASP A 73 19.04 0.66 -10.18
C ASP A 73 18.05 1.13 -11.27
N ASP A 74 18.11 0.57 -12.47
CA ASP A 74 17.18 0.91 -13.55
C ASP A 74 15.76 0.40 -13.23
N PHE A 75 15.67 -0.75 -12.57
CA PHE A 75 14.38 -1.27 -12.09
C PHE A 75 13.81 -0.37 -10.99
N LEU A 76 14.63 0.08 -10.03
CA LEU A 76 14.19 1.01 -9.00
C LEU A 76 13.73 2.35 -9.59
N ALA A 77 14.47 2.89 -10.55
CA ALA A 77 14.10 4.13 -11.24
C ALA A 77 12.77 3.99 -11.99
N MET A 78 12.58 2.87 -12.69
CA MET A 78 11.32 2.56 -13.37
C MET A 78 10.15 2.44 -12.38
N LEU A 79 10.36 1.72 -11.26
CA LEU A 79 9.31 1.49 -10.26
C LEU A 79 8.84 2.82 -9.65
N VAL A 80 9.76 3.69 -9.23
CA VAL A 80 9.44 5.02 -8.74
C VAL A 80 8.74 5.85 -9.82
N ALA A 81 9.19 5.78 -11.07
CA ALA A 81 8.56 6.53 -12.15
C ALA A 81 7.12 6.07 -12.46
N PHE A 82 6.80 4.78 -12.28
CA PHE A 82 5.51 4.21 -12.64
C PHE A 82 4.50 4.20 -11.49
N GLU A 83 4.94 3.78 -10.29
CA GLU A 83 4.06 3.58 -9.13
C GLU A 83 3.86 4.87 -8.33
N ASP A 84 4.96 5.55 -7.96
CA ASP A 84 4.89 6.82 -7.24
C ASP A 84 6.06 7.76 -7.55
N LYS A 85 5.84 8.65 -8.51
CA LYS A 85 6.83 9.65 -8.95
C LYS A 85 7.27 10.61 -7.84
N ARG A 86 6.51 10.72 -6.76
CA ARG A 86 6.78 11.63 -5.65
C ARG A 86 7.43 10.91 -4.46
N PHE A 87 7.84 9.65 -4.62
CA PHE A 87 8.39 8.79 -3.56
C PHE A 87 9.39 9.48 -2.61
N PHE A 88 10.25 10.34 -3.13
CA PHE A 88 11.29 11.00 -2.32
C PHE A 88 10.92 12.39 -1.81
N SER A 89 9.71 12.87 -2.09
CA SER A 89 9.30 14.27 -1.89
C SER A 89 8.01 14.44 -1.07
N HIS A 90 7.38 13.33 -0.68
CA HIS A 90 6.15 13.33 0.10
C HIS A 90 6.40 13.25 1.61
#